data_AF-A0A833H6G1-F1
#
_entry.id   AF-A0A833H6G1-F1
#
_cell.length_a   1.000
_cell.length_b   1.000
_cell.length_c   1.000
_cell.angle_alpha   90.00
_cell.angle_beta   90.00
_cell.angle_gamma   90.00
#
_symmetry.space_group_name_H-M   'P 1'
#
loop_
_entity.id
_entity.type
_entity.pdbx_description
1 polymer ?
#
loop_
_entity_poly.entity_id
_entity_poly.type
_entity_poly.pdbx_seq_one_letter_code
_entity_poly.pdbx_strand_id
1 'polypeptide(L)'
;MCIVCSIENRAPGIYDCVDPADVGTPASISQTPGADTVAGSTATTETIATGSYERGFVNSSGDQDWYRITLTAGQTYTFRLDGFGENALPDAFLRVFNSAGVEINSDDDSGPLRNSSLTFVAGASGTFYISAGAFGTNVGQYILTANTGSTPFFPTVSTTDVADYIQYAYWGVNGVAPREWGAANTDITFNVTGLEPERAALARLAFATWADVCGLTFTETAGAAEITLDDNDESGAYANTTTSNGTIISATINIGTTWFDGSDAIDSYTFQTYIHEIGHTLGLGHGGPYNGSATYGVDNSYANDTWGMTIMSYMDQADASFGSYRFVMTPMMADIFAIQRMYGAATTRAGNTTYGHNANTGATGTGVLYNFDNYATAPSFTIYDSGGIDTLNASGYANDQTIDLRSGNFSNIGGLTRNIAISTTTVIENAIGGSGIDTMFGNSVSNNLYGRNGADVIDGREGNDHLYGGLGADQHIGGTGLDFARYDDANYGNLTIRLDNAALNVGAAAVGDTYNGIECLVGGLGNDTVVGDNLANRLYGQGGTDTIIGRNGNDILDGGDGTDHLYGGLGADQHIGGAGLDFARYDDANYGN
;
A
#
# COMPACT_ATOMS: atom_id res chain seq x y z
N MET A 1 -35.82 -8.10 31.72
CA MET A 1 -35.22 -8.99 32.74
C MET A 1 -34.24 -9.89 32.00
N CYS A 2 -32.90 -9.87 32.12
CA CYS A 2 -31.88 -8.95 32.66
C CYS A 2 -30.54 -9.34 31.95
N ILE A 3 -29.52 -8.50 31.72
CA ILE A 3 -29.28 -7.06 31.94
C ILE A 3 -28.24 -6.59 30.88
N VAL A 4 -28.01 -5.28 30.72
CA VAL A 4 -26.98 -4.72 29.81
C VAL A 4 -25.57 -4.97 30.34
N CYS A 5 -24.64 -5.38 29.46
CA CYS A 5 -23.21 -5.11 29.61
C CYS A 5 -22.64 -4.71 28.23
N SER A 6 -22.03 -3.54 28.17
CA SER A 6 -21.36 -2.96 27.00
C SER A 6 -19.84 -3.14 27.07
N ILE A 7 -19.15 -2.77 25.99
CA ILE A 7 -17.69 -2.72 25.80
C ILE A 7 -17.08 -4.06 25.34
N GLU A 8 -16.88 -4.17 24.03
CA GLU A 8 -15.58 -4.55 23.43
C GLU A 8 -15.60 -4.25 21.92
N ASN A 9 -15.09 -3.07 21.53
CA ASN A 9 -14.73 -2.79 20.13
C ASN A 9 -13.39 -3.49 19.82
N ARG A 10 -13.44 -4.82 19.67
CA ARG A 10 -12.37 -5.61 19.06
C ARG A 10 -13.00 -6.45 17.96
N ALA A 11 -13.01 -5.93 16.74
CA ALA A 11 -13.43 -6.69 15.58
C ALA A 11 -12.33 -7.70 15.21
N PRO A 12 -12.58 -9.02 15.27
CA PRO A 12 -11.69 -10.01 14.68
C PRO A 12 -12.16 -10.23 13.23
N GLY A 13 -11.82 -9.27 12.36
CA GLY A 13 -11.96 -9.44 10.91
C GLY A 13 -10.72 -10.15 10.38
N ILE A 14 -10.88 -11.37 9.87
CA ILE A 14 -9.86 -11.98 9.01
C ILE A 14 -9.99 -11.29 7.66
N TYR A 15 -9.08 -10.37 7.37
CA TYR A 15 -8.97 -9.72 6.07
C TYR A 15 -8.06 -10.55 5.18
N ASP A 16 -8.67 -11.37 4.33
CA ASP A 16 -7.98 -12.00 3.20
C ASP A 16 -8.26 -11.16 1.95
N CYS A 17 -7.35 -10.21 1.69
CA CYS A 17 -7.37 -9.34 0.52
C CYS A 17 -5.96 -9.23 -0.08
N VAL A 18 -5.49 -10.33 -0.65
CA VAL A 18 -4.31 -10.36 -1.52
C VAL A 18 -4.79 -10.48 -2.97
N ASP A 19 -4.59 -9.43 -3.77
CA ASP A 19 -4.66 -9.61 -5.23
C ASP A 19 -3.52 -10.56 -5.66
N PRO A 20 -3.80 -11.65 -6.40
CA PRO A 20 -2.78 -12.65 -6.73
C PRO A 20 -1.61 -12.19 -7.63
N ALA A 21 -1.52 -10.92 -8.03
CA ALA A 21 -0.61 -10.47 -9.09
C ALA A 21 0.74 -9.84 -8.69
N ASP A 22 0.92 -9.24 -7.50
CA ASP A 22 2.23 -8.63 -7.12
C ASP A 22 2.59 -8.73 -5.62
N VAL A 23 2.53 -9.95 -5.07
CA VAL A 23 3.42 -10.35 -3.97
C VAL A 23 3.80 -11.80 -4.18
N GLY A 24 5.11 -12.08 -4.16
CA GLY A 24 5.58 -13.46 -4.10
C GLY A 24 4.95 -14.13 -2.89
N THR A 25 4.20 -15.21 -3.11
CA THR A 25 3.40 -15.92 -2.09
C THR A 25 4.12 -15.94 -0.76
N PRO A 26 3.51 -15.48 0.35
CA PRO A 26 4.14 -15.57 1.66
C PRO A 26 4.60 -17.00 1.88
N ALA A 27 5.90 -17.20 2.12
CA ALA A 27 6.41 -18.53 2.41
C ALA A 27 5.63 -19.06 3.62
N SER A 28 5.01 -20.24 3.47
CA SER A 28 4.17 -20.80 4.51
C SER A 28 4.97 -20.89 5.80
N ILE A 29 4.49 -20.25 6.87
CA ILE A 29 5.09 -20.32 8.19
C ILE A 29 5.14 -21.80 8.60
N SER A 30 6.33 -22.41 8.52
CA SER A 30 6.50 -23.87 8.72
C SER A 30 6.38 -24.25 10.21
N GLN A 31 6.55 -23.28 11.12
CA GLN A 31 6.42 -23.44 12.56
C GLN A 31 5.57 -22.35 13.21
N THR A 32 4.68 -22.73 14.13
CA THR A 32 4.02 -21.78 15.04
C THR A 32 4.81 -21.63 16.35
N PRO A 33 4.77 -20.46 17.02
CA PRO A 33 5.53 -20.25 18.25
C PRO A 33 5.21 -21.31 19.33
N GLY A 34 6.23 -21.99 19.83
CA GLY A 34 6.13 -22.94 20.94
C GLY A 34 5.81 -24.38 20.54
N ALA A 35 5.84 -24.72 19.25
CA ALA A 35 5.73 -26.09 18.75
C ALA A 35 6.87 -26.38 17.78
N ASP A 36 7.88 -27.15 18.22
CA ASP A 36 8.92 -27.73 17.37
C ASP A 36 8.29 -28.72 16.37
N THR A 37 8.24 -28.32 15.10
CA THR A 37 7.76 -29.12 13.97
C THR A 37 8.84 -29.42 12.93
N VAL A 38 10.04 -28.83 13.02
CA VAL A 38 11.12 -29.00 12.02
C VAL A 38 12.34 -29.66 12.66
N ALA A 39 12.44 -30.98 12.49
CA ALA A 39 13.49 -31.75 13.16
C ALA A 39 14.92 -31.28 12.81
N GLY A 40 15.72 -30.98 13.83
CA GLY A 40 17.16 -30.70 13.73
C GLY A 40 18.05 -31.89 13.36
N SER A 41 17.70 -32.58 12.27
CA SER A 41 18.41 -33.78 11.79
C SER A 41 18.06 -34.11 10.34
N THR A 42 18.72 -35.12 9.77
CA THR A 42 18.42 -35.66 8.44
C THR A 42 17.01 -36.27 8.29
N ALA A 43 16.25 -36.37 9.38
CA ALA A 43 14.85 -36.79 9.37
C ALA A 43 13.85 -35.68 8.98
N THR A 44 14.28 -34.42 8.91
CA THR A 44 13.43 -33.27 8.53
C THR A 44 12.67 -33.51 7.22
N THR A 45 11.39 -33.16 7.18
CA THR A 45 10.58 -33.13 5.95
C THR A 45 10.80 -31.87 5.14
N GLU A 46 11.25 -30.79 5.79
CA GLU A 46 11.28 -29.46 5.20
C GLU A 46 12.39 -29.30 4.18
N THR A 47 12.15 -28.42 3.22
CA THR A 47 13.06 -28.15 2.10
C THR A 47 13.16 -26.65 1.87
N ILE A 48 14.33 -26.16 1.48
CA ILE A 48 14.51 -24.80 0.99
C ILE A 48 15.10 -24.83 -0.43
N ALA A 49 14.63 -23.93 -1.31
CA ALA A 49 15.12 -23.79 -2.67
C ALA A 49 16.08 -22.59 -2.79
N THR A 50 16.90 -22.55 -3.84
CA THR A 50 17.69 -21.36 -4.16
C THR A 50 16.81 -20.29 -4.80
N GLY A 51 16.91 -19.05 -4.33
CA GLY A 51 16.01 -17.97 -4.69
C GLY A 51 14.70 -18.00 -3.89
N SER A 52 14.65 -18.73 -2.77
CA SER A 52 13.53 -18.73 -1.83
C SER A 52 13.99 -18.42 -0.40
N TYR A 53 13.00 -18.29 0.48
CA TYR A 53 13.18 -18.06 1.90
C TYR A 53 12.20 -18.92 2.68
N GLU A 54 12.52 -19.21 3.93
CA GLU A 54 11.67 -19.90 4.90
C GLU A 54 11.57 -19.06 6.18
N ARG A 55 10.48 -19.23 6.92
CA ARG A 55 10.30 -18.61 8.25
C ARG A 55 9.98 -19.69 9.27
N GLY A 56 10.58 -19.58 10.45
CA GLY A 56 10.40 -20.53 11.54
C GLY A 56 10.76 -19.93 12.89
N PHE A 57 10.82 -20.79 13.91
CA PHE A 57 11.09 -20.42 15.29
C PHE A 57 12.12 -21.36 15.88
N VAL A 58 13.19 -20.81 16.46
CA VAL A 58 13.97 -21.54 17.46
C VAL A 58 13.11 -21.57 18.72
N ASN A 59 12.39 -22.66 18.96
CA ASN A 59 11.34 -22.75 19.98
C ASN A 59 11.90 -22.95 21.40
N SER A 60 13.10 -23.51 21.52
CA SER A 60 13.74 -23.78 22.81
C SER A 60 15.27 -23.68 22.75
N SER A 61 15.92 -23.55 23.91
CA SER A 61 17.38 -23.44 23.98
C SER A 61 18.07 -24.68 23.39
N GLY A 62 18.84 -24.49 22.32
CA GLY A 62 19.55 -25.56 21.61
C GLY A 62 18.73 -26.23 20.48
N ASP A 63 17.53 -25.73 20.22
CA ASP A 63 16.70 -26.09 19.07
C ASP A 63 17.39 -25.72 17.74
N GLN A 64 17.09 -26.48 16.69
CA GLN A 64 17.69 -26.36 15.36
C GLN A 64 16.70 -26.83 14.30
N ASP A 65 16.39 -25.96 13.35
CA ASP A 65 15.46 -26.26 12.27
C ASP A 65 16.27 -26.58 11.01
N TRP A 66 16.25 -27.84 10.57
CA TRP A 66 17.00 -28.25 9.38
C TRP A 66 16.13 -28.22 8.13
N TYR A 67 16.58 -27.49 7.12
CA TYR A 67 15.98 -27.43 5.79
C TYR A 67 16.83 -28.18 4.77
N ARG A 68 16.23 -29.16 4.10
CA ARG A 68 16.90 -29.96 3.08
C ARG A 68 17.05 -29.17 1.77
N ILE A 69 18.25 -29.12 1.22
CA ILE A 69 18.54 -28.46 -0.06
C ILE A 69 19.35 -29.37 -0.99
N THR A 70 19.19 -29.20 -2.30
CA THR A 70 20.02 -29.90 -3.31
C THR A 70 21.02 -28.92 -3.91
N LEU A 71 22.32 -29.20 -3.76
CA LEU A 71 23.41 -28.35 -4.26
C LEU A 71 24.19 -29.06 -5.37
N THR A 72 24.92 -28.28 -6.18
CA THR A 72 25.73 -28.73 -7.32
C THR A 72 27.21 -28.52 -7.05
N ALA A 73 28.04 -29.53 -7.29
CA ALA A 73 29.49 -29.47 -7.11
C ALA A 73 30.13 -28.28 -7.85
N GLY A 74 30.96 -27.51 -7.15
CA GLY A 74 31.65 -26.33 -7.68
C GLY A 74 30.79 -25.06 -7.79
N GLN A 75 29.49 -25.14 -7.50
CA GLN A 75 28.61 -23.98 -7.44
C GLN A 75 28.77 -23.26 -6.10
N THR A 76 28.83 -21.93 -6.13
CA THR A 76 28.77 -21.06 -4.94
C THR A 76 27.31 -20.77 -4.58
N TYR A 77 27.03 -20.76 -3.30
CA TYR A 77 25.75 -20.41 -2.69
C TYR A 77 25.97 -19.43 -1.53
N THR A 78 24.97 -18.60 -1.25
CA THR A 78 24.93 -17.78 -0.03
C THR A 78 23.67 -18.14 0.76
N PHE A 79 23.85 -18.39 2.05
CA PHE A 79 22.78 -18.63 3.02
C PHE A 79 22.80 -17.51 4.04
N ARG A 80 21.64 -16.99 4.42
CA ARG A 80 21.53 -15.92 5.43
C ARG A 80 20.40 -16.23 6.42
N LEU A 81 20.62 -15.94 7.69
CA LEU A 81 19.71 -16.21 8.79
C LEU A 81 19.59 -14.96 9.66
N ASP A 82 18.43 -14.31 9.59
CA ASP A 82 18.16 -13.07 10.31
C ASP A 82 17.06 -13.24 11.36
N GLY A 83 17.19 -12.57 12.50
CA GLY A 83 16.09 -12.38 13.44
C GLY A 83 14.96 -11.55 12.81
N PHE A 84 13.72 -12.04 12.87
CA PHE A 84 12.59 -11.46 12.14
C PHE A 84 11.25 -11.60 12.89
N GLY A 85 10.30 -10.68 12.64
CA GLY A 85 8.95 -10.74 13.22
C GLY A 85 8.85 -10.35 14.71
N GLU A 86 7.66 -10.54 15.31
CA GLU A 86 7.32 -10.01 16.65
C GLU A 86 8.26 -10.50 17.77
N ASN A 87 8.86 -11.68 17.62
CA ASN A 87 9.77 -12.27 18.59
C ASN A 87 11.12 -12.62 17.94
N ALA A 88 11.70 -11.67 17.21
CA ALA A 88 12.92 -11.86 16.44
C ALA A 88 14.07 -12.53 17.22
N LEU A 89 14.73 -13.49 16.57
CA LEU A 89 15.87 -14.22 17.10
C LEU A 89 17.07 -13.26 17.34
N PRO A 90 17.54 -13.05 18.59
CA PRO A 90 18.52 -12.00 18.87
C PRO A 90 19.98 -12.30 18.49
N ASP A 91 20.28 -13.56 18.18
CA ASP A 91 21.65 -14.09 18.06
C ASP A 91 21.56 -15.37 17.21
N ALA A 92 21.68 -15.21 15.90
CA ALA A 92 21.46 -16.27 14.92
C ALA A 92 22.70 -17.16 14.80
N PHE A 93 22.50 -18.47 14.60
CA PHE A 93 23.59 -19.41 14.35
C PHE A 93 23.24 -20.36 13.20
N LEU A 94 23.80 -20.06 12.03
CA LEU A 94 23.62 -20.78 10.77
C LEU A 94 24.64 -21.91 10.59
N ARG A 95 24.19 -23.10 10.18
CA ARG A 95 25.09 -24.23 9.91
C ARG A 95 24.74 -24.96 8.61
N VAL A 96 25.75 -25.57 7.99
CA VAL A 96 25.61 -26.42 6.80
C VAL A 96 26.07 -27.83 7.13
N PHE A 97 25.19 -28.80 6.90
CA PHE A 97 25.43 -30.21 7.09
C PHE A 97 25.43 -30.95 5.75
N ASN A 98 26.28 -31.97 5.62
CA ASN A 98 26.27 -32.85 4.46
C ASN A 98 25.12 -33.88 4.52
N SER A 99 24.98 -34.70 3.47
CA SER A 99 23.94 -35.74 3.36
C SER A 99 23.93 -36.78 4.51
N ALA A 100 25.04 -36.92 5.25
CA ALA A 100 25.14 -37.80 6.41
C ALA A 100 24.83 -37.12 7.75
N GLY A 101 24.45 -35.83 7.75
CA GLY A 101 24.17 -35.05 8.96
C GLY A 101 25.42 -34.62 9.72
N VAL A 102 26.59 -34.55 9.07
CA VAL A 102 27.82 -34.03 9.66
C VAL A 102 27.99 -32.55 9.27
N GLU A 103 28.23 -31.70 10.26
CA GLU A 103 28.51 -30.27 10.07
C GLU A 103 29.80 -30.11 9.23
N ILE A 104 29.73 -29.26 8.21
CA ILE A 104 30.86 -29.00 7.30
C ILE A 104 31.19 -27.51 7.17
N ASN A 105 30.29 -26.62 7.59
CA ASN A 105 30.51 -25.18 7.64
C ASN A 105 29.49 -24.52 8.57
N SER A 106 29.80 -23.34 9.10
CA SER A 106 28.90 -22.59 9.98
C SER A 106 29.26 -21.11 10.06
N ASP A 107 28.31 -20.28 10.47
CA ASP A 107 28.48 -18.85 10.71
C ASP A 107 27.55 -18.35 11.84
N ASP A 108 28.03 -17.40 12.64
CA ASP A 108 27.35 -16.80 13.80
C ASP A 108 27.01 -15.33 13.47
N ASP A 109 28.06 -14.49 13.37
CA ASP A 109 27.98 -13.02 13.35
C ASP A 109 28.52 -12.38 12.03
N SER A 110 28.53 -13.06 10.88
CA SER A 110 29.02 -12.44 9.61
C SER A 110 27.96 -11.60 8.87
N GLY A 111 26.73 -11.54 9.37
CA GLY A 111 25.68 -10.63 8.93
C GLY A 111 25.58 -9.36 9.80
N PRO A 112 24.61 -8.47 9.53
CA PRO A 112 24.40 -7.28 10.34
C PRO A 112 24.00 -7.61 11.79
N LEU A 113 24.48 -6.82 12.75
CA LEU A 113 24.37 -7.06 14.21
C LEU A 113 24.90 -8.44 14.65
N ARG A 114 24.00 -9.42 14.78
CA ARG A 114 24.25 -10.82 15.19
C ARG A 114 23.45 -11.81 14.34
N ASN A 115 23.24 -11.43 13.09
CA ASN A 115 22.65 -12.28 12.09
C ASN A 115 23.77 -13.04 11.37
N SER A 116 23.48 -14.23 10.84
CA SER A 116 24.49 -15.06 10.19
C SER A 116 24.39 -14.96 8.66
N SER A 117 25.53 -14.89 7.97
CA SER A 117 25.62 -14.81 6.51
C SER A 117 26.80 -15.62 5.99
N LEU A 118 26.52 -16.76 5.36
CA LEU A 118 27.52 -17.75 4.97
C LEU A 118 27.57 -17.95 3.45
N THR A 119 28.73 -17.72 2.86
CA THR A 119 29.01 -18.11 1.46
C THR A 119 29.72 -19.47 1.42
N PHE A 120 29.17 -20.41 0.67
CA PHE A 120 29.59 -21.81 0.61
C PHE A 120 29.77 -22.31 -0.83
N VAL A 121 30.90 -22.95 -1.12
CA VAL A 121 31.12 -23.65 -2.40
C VAL A 121 30.89 -25.14 -2.18
N ALA A 122 29.88 -25.72 -2.85
CA ALA A 122 29.54 -27.12 -2.65
C ALA A 122 30.63 -28.05 -3.19
N GLY A 123 31.26 -28.85 -2.32
CA GLY A 123 32.32 -29.80 -2.70
C GLY A 123 31.82 -31.04 -3.46
N ALA A 124 30.51 -31.29 -3.46
CA ALA A 124 29.85 -32.40 -4.14
C ALA A 124 28.42 -32.02 -4.54
N SER A 125 27.86 -32.68 -5.56
CA SER A 125 26.45 -32.55 -5.91
C SER A 125 25.59 -33.49 -5.06
N GLY A 126 24.43 -33.04 -4.61
CA GLY A 126 23.47 -33.87 -3.86
C GLY A 126 22.78 -33.11 -2.72
N THR A 127 22.23 -33.86 -1.77
CA THR A 127 21.51 -33.33 -0.61
C THR A 127 22.47 -32.77 0.45
N PHE A 128 22.16 -31.57 0.93
CA PHE A 128 22.71 -30.93 2.11
C PHE A 128 21.55 -30.49 3.01
N TYR A 129 21.85 -30.09 4.24
CA TYR A 129 20.88 -29.48 5.15
C TYR A 129 21.42 -28.16 5.66
N ILE A 130 20.57 -27.14 5.67
CA ILE A 130 20.85 -25.82 6.24
C ILE A 130 20.10 -25.75 7.57
N SER A 131 20.82 -25.54 8.67
CA SER A 131 20.21 -25.37 9.99
C SER A 131 20.03 -23.88 10.26
N ALA A 132 18.78 -23.47 10.49
CA ALA A 132 18.52 -22.34 11.34
C ALA A 132 18.68 -22.77 12.82
N GLY A 133 19.10 -21.84 13.67
CA GLY A 133 19.42 -22.08 15.07
C GLY A 133 19.89 -20.79 15.71
N ALA A 134 20.18 -20.85 17.01
CA ALA A 134 20.59 -19.69 17.79
C ALA A 134 21.92 -19.91 18.52
N PHE A 135 22.64 -18.84 18.81
CA PHE A 135 23.77 -18.91 19.73
C PHE A 135 23.31 -18.99 21.19
N GLY A 136 24.03 -19.78 22.00
CA GLY A 136 23.78 -19.92 23.43
C GLY A 136 22.41 -20.51 23.78
N THR A 137 21.58 -19.72 24.47
CA THR A 137 20.24 -20.12 24.95
C THR A 137 19.13 -19.29 24.31
N ASN A 138 19.43 -18.55 23.25
CA ASN A 138 18.47 -17.67 22.60
C ASN A 138 17.40 -18.49 21.86
N VAL A 139 16.23 -17.87 21.73
CA VAL A 139 15.03 -18.41 21.09
C VAL A 139 14.34 -17.26 20.37
N GLY A 140 13.55 -17.56 19.35
CA GLY A 140 12.87 -16.53 18.58
C GLY A 140 12.62 -16.90 17.13
N GLN A 141 11.90 -16.03 16.45
CA GLN A 141 11.52 -16.13 15.06
C GLN A 141 12.65 -15.65 14.15
N TYR A 142 12.84 -16.35 13.03
CA TYR A 142 13.86 -16.02 12.05
C TYR A 142 13.30 -16.05 10.62
N ILE A 143 14.09 -15.49 9.71
CA ILE A 143 13.97 -15.69 8.27
C ILE A 143 15.28 -16.28 7.74
N LEU A 144 15.17 -17.44 7.08
CA LEU A 144 16.29 -18.16 6.47
C LEU A 144 16.20 -17.99 4.95
N THR A 145 17.25 -17.50 4.31
CA THR A 145 17.28 -17.33 2.84
C THR A 145 18.41 -18.14 2.21
N ALA A 146 18.19 -18.61 0.98
CA ALA A 146 19.17 -19.36 0.22
C ALA A 146 19.27 -18.83 -1.21
N ASN A 147 20.49 -18.51 -1.67
CA ASN A 147 20.74 -17.99 -3.00
C ASN A 147 21.87 -18.75 -3.72
N THR A 148 21.85 -18.71 -5.06
CA THR A 148 22.98 -19.13 -5.89
C THR A 148 23.87 -17.91 -6.18
N GLY A 149 25.18 -18.06 -5.99
CA GLY A 149 26.16 -16.96 -6.13
C GLY A 149 26.85 -16.64 -4.81
N SER A 150 27.31 -15.39 -4.69
CA SER A 150 28.03 -14.87 -3.51
C SER A 150 27.33 -13.65 -2.90
N THR A 151 26.04 -13.46 -3.18
CA THR A 151 25.22 -12.35 -2.67
C THR A 151 24.01 -12.95 -1.96
N PRO A 152 23.58 -12.39 -0.80
CA PRO A 152 22.34 -12.80 -0.17
C PRO A 152 21.13 -12.66 -1.10
N PHE A 153 20.08 -13.42 -0.81
CA PHE A 153 18.74 -13.17 -1.35
C PHE A 153 17.92 -12.49 -0.26
N PHE A 154 17.23 -11.42 -0.63
CA PHE A 154 16.30 -10.70 0.24
C PHE A 154 14.89 -10.88 -0.31
N PRO A 155 13.94 -11.40 0.49
CA PRO A 155 12.56 -11.51 0.07
C PRO A 155 11.84 -10.18 0.20
N THR A 156 10.87 -9.91 -0.68
CA THR A 156 9.84 -8.90 -0.42
C THR A 156 8.90 -9.44 0.67
N VAL A 157 8.60 -8.63 1.67
CA VAL A 157 7.71 -8.98 2.80
C VAL A 157 6.49 -8.07 2.84
N SER A 158 5.43 -8.48 3.53
CA SER A 158 4.18 -7.73 3.60
C SER A 158 4.31 -6.45 4.45
N THR A 159 3.38 -5.50 4.29
CA THR A 159 3.30 -4.29 5.13
C THR A 159 3.25 -4.61 6.62
N THR A 160 2.57 -5.69 7.01
CA THR A 160 2.49 -6.15 8.40
C THR A 160 3.83 -6.71 8.89
N ASP A 161 4.58 -7.41 8.04
CA ASP A 161 5.92 -7.89 8.38
C ASP A 161 6.90 -6.74 8.63
N VAL A 162 6.83 -5.68 7.82
CA VAL A 162 7.61 -4.43 8.03
C VAL A 162 7.19 -3.77 9.35
N ALA A 163 5.89 -3.68 9.62
CA ALA A 163 5.35 -3.10 10.86
C ALA A 163 5.77 -3.90 12.11
N ASP A 164 5.78 -5.23 12.04
CA ASP A 164 6.32 -6.11 13.09
C ASP A 164 7.82 -5.92 13.28
N TYR A 165 8.56 -5.69 12.18
CA TYR A 165 9.99 -5.47 12.24
C TYR A 165 10.33 -4.17 13.01
N ILE A 166 9.73 -3.05 12.60
CA ILE A 166 9.98 -1.75 13.23
C ILE A 166 9.42 -1.69 14.66
N GLN A 167 8.29 -2.34 14.95
CA GLN A 167 7.71 -2.30 16.30
C GLN A 167 8.41 -3.24 17.30
N TYR A 168 8.94 -4.38 16.84
CA TYR A 168 9.44 -5.43 17.72
C TYR A 168 10.82 -5.96 17.35
N ALA A 169 11.01 -6.42 16.10
CA ALA A 169 12.22 -7.14 15.71
C ALA A 169 13.48 -6.29 15.93
N TYR A 170 13.47 -5.04 15.48
CA TYR A 170 14.57 -4.09 15.63
C TYR A 170 15.04 -3.99 17.09
N TRP A 171 14.10 -3.88 18.04
CA TRP A 171 14.44 -3.79 19.46
C TRP A 171 15.04 -5.11 19.97
N GLY A 172 14.43 -6.25 19.61
CA GLY A 172 14.89 -7.59 19.99
C GLY A 172 16.32 -7.89 19.53
N VAL A 173 16.65 -7.64 18.26
CA VAL A 173 18.01 -7.85 17.72
C VAL A 173 19.05 -6.86 18.28
N ASN A 174 18.62 -5.70 18.77
CA ASN A 174 19.46 -4.75 19.52
C ASN A 174 19.51 -5.06 21.03
N GLY A 175 18.94 -6.18 21.49
CA GLY A 175 19.01 -6.62 22.89
C GLY A 175 18.21 -5.75 23.87
N VAL A 176 17.22 -5.00 23.38
CA VAL A 176 16.34 -4.13 24.19
C VAL A 176 14.88 -4.54 24.03
N ALA A 177 14.07 -4.31 25.08
CA ALA A 177 12.64 -4.56 24.98
C ALA A 177 11.98 -3.55 24.02
N PRO A 178 10.93 -3.95 23.26
CA PRO A 178 10.00 -3.02 22.64
C PRO A 178 9.44 -2.01 23.64
N ARG A 179 9.05 -0.83 23.14
CA ARG A 179 8.67 0.31 24.00
C ARG A 179 7.52 1.11 23.41
N GLU A 180 6.70 1.67 24.30
CA GLU A 180 5.54 2.50 23.94
C GLU A 180 5.22 3.49 25.07
N TRP A 181 4.52 4.57 24.76
CA TRP A 181 3.88 5.41 25.78
C TRP A 181 2.77 4.63 26.47
N GLY A 182 2.67 4.75 27.80
CA GLY A 182 1.72 3.95 28.56
C GLY A 182 0.28 4.30 28.20
N ALA A 183 -0.61 3.31 28.02
CA ALA A 183 -1.98 3.45 27.48
C ALA A 183 -2.92 4.45 28.21
N ALA A 184 -2.53 5.00 29.35
CA ALA A 184 -3.25 6.09 30.03
C ALA A 184 -2.79 7.50 29.60
N ASN A 185 -1.72 7.59 28.79
CA ASN A 185 -1.12 8.83 28.30
C ASN A 185 -1.43 8.99 26.82
N THR A 186 -2.49 9.74 26.51
CA THR A 186 -2.96 9.97 25.15
C THR A 186 -2.62 11.36 24.62
N ASP A 187 -1.98 12.22 25.42
CA ASP A 187 -1.60 13.59 25.05
C ASP A 187 -0.13 13.80 25.41
N ILE A 188 0.76 13.63 24.43
CA ILE A 188 2.20 13.69 24.65
C ILE A 188 2.67 15.13 24.51
N THR A 189 3.22 15.68 25.59
CA THR A 189 3.75 17.05 25.57
C THR A 189 5.09 17.12 24.84
N PHE A 190 5.25 18.12 23.96
CA PHE A 190 6.50 18.36 23.25
C PHE A 190 7.00 19.81 23.40
N ASN A 191 8.29 20.05 23.20
CA ASN A 191 8.89 21.38 23.25
C ASN A 191 9.91 21.57 22.12
N VAL A 192 9.71 22.61 21.29
CA VAL A 192 10.57 23.02 20.16
C VAL A 192 11.29 24.36 20.39
N THR A 193 11.32 24.90 21.61
CA THR A 193 11.99 26.19 21.92
C THR A 193 13.52 26.12 21.84
N GLY A 194 14.10 24.93 21.70
CA GLY A 194 15.52 24.73 21.37
C GLY A 194 15.84 24.80 19.88
N LEU A 195 14.85 25.01 19.00
CA LEU A 195 15.04 25.05 17.54
C LEU A 195 14.83 26.47 16.98
N GLU A 196 15.57 26.80 15.91
CA GLU A 196 15.29 27.99 15.10
C GLU A 196 13.85 27.96 14.51
N PRO A 197 13.19 29.12 14.29
CA PRO A 197 11.75 29.18 14.01
C PRO A 197 11.26 28.36 12.81
N GLU A 198 12.02 28.34 11.72
CA GLU A 198 11.73 27.57 10.49
C GLU A 198 11.74 26.06 10.78
N ARG A 199 12.76 25.61 11.52
CA ARG A 199 12.92 24.22 11.95
C ARG A 199 11.85 23.80 12.96
N ALA A 200 11.49 24.70 13.88
CA ALA A 200 10.38 24.51 14.79
C ALA A 200 9.02 24.41 14.07
N ALA A 201 8.85 25.04 12.90
CA ALA A 201 7.64 24.88 12.09
C ALA A 201 7.57 23.49 11.41
N LEU A 202 8.68 23.00 10.86
CA LEU A 202 8.78 21.64 10.33
C LEU A 202 8.52 20.57 11.41
N ALA A 203 9.11 20.74 12.60
CA ALA A 203 8.89 19.83 13.73
C ALA A 203 7.40 19.75 14.15
N ARG A 204 6.70 20.90 14.24
CA ARG A 204 5.25 20.93 14.53
C ARG A 204 4.44 20.21 13.47
N LEU A 205 4.78 20.39 12.20
CA LEU A 205 4.10 19.70 11.10
C LEU A 205 4.35 18.19 11.13
N ALA A 206 5.55 17.76 11.52
CA ALA A 206 5.89 16.34 11.66
C ALA A 206 5.12 15.69 12.84
N PHE A 207 4.97 16.36 13.98
CA PHE A 207 4.05 15.90 15.04
C PHE A 207 2.60 15.79 14.53
N ALA A 208 2.14 16.74 13.72
CA ALA A 208 0.81 16.68 13.13
C ALA A 208 0.63 15.49 12.17
N THR A 209 1.65 15.07 11.42
CA THR A 209 1.55 13.85 10.57
C THR A 209 1.36 12.56 11.38
N TRP A 210 1.91 12.48 12.60
CA TRP A 210 1.65 11.36 13.51
C TRP A 210 0.27 11.47 14.18
N ALA A 211 -0.15 12.68 14.56
CA ALA A 211 -1.49 12.94 15.10
C ALA A 211 -2.61 12.57 14.11
N ASP A 212 -2.36 12.81 12.82
CA ASP A 212 -3.29 12.49 11.74
C ASP A 212 -3.59 10.98 11.61
N VAL A 213 -2.71 10.10 12.09
CA VAL A 213 -2.81 8.66 11.83
C VAL A 213 -3.05 7.81 13.09
N CYS A 214 -2.74 8.31 14.29
CA CYS A 214 -2.85 7.53 15.54
C CYS A 214 -3.68 8.24 16.64
N GLY A 215 -4.11 7.48 17.64
CA GLY A 215 -4.94 7.98 18.75
C GLY A 215 -4.23 8.90 19.77
N LEU A 216 -3.02 9.38 19.47
CA LEU A 216 -2.28 10.33 20.32
C LEU A 216 -2.54 11.78 19.88
N THR A 217 -2.69 12.68 20.85
CA THR A 217 -2.53 14.12 20.62
C THR A 217 -1.13 14.57 21.03
N PHE A 218 -0.68 15.70 20.47
CA PHE A 218 0.60 16.31 20.78
C PHE A 218 0.42 17.76 21.19
N THR A 219 0.82 18.10 22.41
CA THR A 219 0.63 19.45 22.98
C THR A 219 1.96 20.16 23.14
N GLU A 220 2.15 21.27 22.40
CA GLU A 220 3.36 22.10 22.51
C GLU A 220 3.40 22.83 23.87
N THR A 221 4.55 22.82 24.51
CA THR A 221 4.83 23.62 25.71
C THR A 221 6.10 24.45 25.55
N ALA A 222 6.17 25.58 26.25
CA ALA A 222 7.37 26.42 26.34
C ALA A 222 8.24 26.08 27.57
N GLY A 223 8.08 24.87 28.14
CA GLY A 223 8.65 24.50 29.44
C GLY A 223 9.09 23.04 29.50
N ALA A 224 8.87 22.38 30.63
CA ALA A 224 9.09 20.94 30.71
C ALA A 224 8.06 20.22 29.84
N ALA A 225 8.55 19.30 29.00
CA ALA A 225 7.77 18.44 28.12
C ALA A 225 8.29 17.01 28.19
N GLU A 226 7.48 16.06 27.75
CA GLU A 226 7.85 14.65 27.67
C GLU A 226 8.80 14.39 26.49
N ILE A 227 8.63 15.10 25.38
CA ILE A 227 9.56 15.11 24.25
C ILE A 227 10.20 16.50 24.12
N THR A 228 11.53 16.60 24.22
CA THR A 228 12.26 17.86 23.98
C THR A 228 13.09 17.79 22.71
N LEU A 229 12.95 18.79 21.84
CA LEU A 229 13.69 18.91 20.59
C LEU A 229 14.71 20.04 20.69
N ASP A 230 15.92 19.76 20.21
CA ASP A 230 17.09 20.64 20.31
C ASP A 230 17.98 20.46 19.06
N ASP A 231 18.89 21.40 18.83
CA ASP A 231 19.93 21.34 17.79
C ASP A 231 21.34 21.68 18.28
N ASN A 232 21.53 21.72 19.61
CA ASN A 232 22.80 21.98 20.28
C ASN A 232 23.95 20.99 19.96
N ASP A 233 23.70 19.82 19.37
CA ASP A 233 24.76 18.96 18.79
C ASP A 233 24.86 19.20 17.28
N GLU A 234 25.97 19.78 16.83
CA GLU A 234 26.22 20.09 15.40
C GLU A 234 26.28 18.83 14.50
N SER A 235 26.27 17.62 15.08
CA SER A 235 26.41 16.35 14.39
C SER A 235 25.20 15.41 14.51
N GLY A 236 24.87 14.77 13.39
CA GLY A 236 23.87 13.69 13.34
C GLY A 236 22.40 14.13 13.49
N ALA A 237 21.52 13.15 13.29
CA ALA A 237 20.14 13.15 13.76
C ALA A 237 19.98 11.91 14.65
N TYR A 238 19.29 12.05 15.79
CA TYR A 238 18.99 10.93 16.67
C TYR A 238 17.90 11.26 17.69
N ALA A 239 17.14 10.23 18.08
CA ALA A 239 16.20 10.23 19.19
C ALA A 239 16.63 9.26 20.29
N ASN A 240 16.52 9.70 21.55
CA ASN A 240 16.71 8.87 22.73
C ASN A 240 15.42 8.80 23.54
N THR A 241 15.10 7.62 24.07
CA THR A 241 13.94 7.39 24.95
C THR A 241 14.40 6.87 26.32
N THR A 242 13.85 7.43 27.39
CA THR A 242 14.00 6.91 28.75
C THR A 242 12.77 6.05 29.07
N THR A 243 12.99 4.78 29.41
CA THR A 243 11.91 3.82 29.68
C THR A 243 11.95 3.25 31.10
N SER A 244 10.80 2.80 31.61
CA SER A 244 10.71 1.90 32.75
C SER A 244 9.78 0.74 32.41
N ASN A 245 10.26 -0.50 32.49
CA ASN A 245 9.50 -1.72 32.18
C ASN A 245 8.80 -1.71 30.81
N GLY A 246 9.46 -1.17 29.78
CA GLY A 246 8.91 -1.02 28.42
C GLY A 246 8.09 0.27 28.20
N THR A 247 7.61 0.93 29.25
CA THR A 247 6.89 2.19 29.13
C THR A 247 7.85 3.37 28.96
N ILE A 248 7.66 4.19 27.93
CA ILE A 248 8.38 5.45 27.70
C ILE A 248 7.92 6.49 28.74
N ILE A 249 8.88 7.21 29.33
CA ILE A 249 8.66 8.26 30.35
C ILE A 249 9.07 9.64 29.83
N SER A 250 10.12 9.70 29.01
CA SER A 250 10.57 10.92 28.33
C SER A 250 11.40 10.57 27.11
N ALA A 251 11.54 11.52 26.18
CA ALA A 251 12.38 11.40 25.02
C ALA A 251 13.07 12.73 24.66
N THR A 252 14.17 12.64 23.93
CA THR A 252 14.91 13.80 23.41
C THR A 252 15.24 13.56 21.94
N ILE A 253 15.01 14.55 21.09
CA ILE A 253 15.42 14.53 19.67
C ILE A 253 16.50 15.58 19.48
N ASN A 254 17.62 15.18 18.86
CA ASN A 254 18.58 16.09 18.26
C ASN A 254 18.52 15.95 16.75
N ILE A 255 18.50 17.07 16.03
CA ILE A 255 18.84 17.12 14.62
C ILE A 255 19.84 18.26 14.44
N GLY A 256 21.10 17.94 14.16
CA GLY A 256 22.16 18.92 14.05
C GLY A 256 21.92 19.91 12.91
N THR A 257 22.38 21.14 13.09
CA THR A 257 22.21 22.23 12.10
C THR A 257 22.81 21.92 10.72
N THR A 258 23.75 20.96 10.64
CA THR A 258 24.33 20.46 9.39
C THR A 258 23.38 19.58 8.54
N TRP A 259 22.28 19.10 9.13
CA TRP A 259 21.21 18.38 8.43
C TRP A 259 20.17 19.32 7.81
N PHE A 260 20.22 20.61 8.15
CA PHE A 260 19.43 21.65 7.51
C PHE A 260 20.17 22.16 6.27
N ASP A 261 19.59 21.93 5.10
CA ASP A 261 20.10 22.41 3.80
C ASP A 261 19.84 23.91 3.55
N GLY A 262 19.20 24.59 4.51
CA GLY A 262 18.74 25.97 4.39
C GLY A 262 17.33 26.12 3.82
N SER A 263 16.57 25.02 3.72
CA SER A 263 15.23 24.98 3.15
C SER A 263 14.15 24.68 4.19
N ASP A 264 13.12 25.51 4.26
CA ASP A 264 11.87 25.25 4.99
C ASP A 264 10.87 24.42 4.15
N ALA A 265 11.31 23.87 3.02
CA ALA A 265 10.48 23.04 2.14
C ALA A 265 10.02 21.75 2.83
N ILE A 266 8.74 21.42 2.61
CA ILE A 266 8.09 20.21 3.12
C ILE A 266 8.48 18.95 2.34
N ASP A 267 8.91 19.04 1.08
CA ASP A 267 9.51 17.92 0.34
C ASP A 267 11.04 17.89 0.48
N SER A 268 11.53 17.96 1.72
CA SER A 268 12.96 17.95 2.07
C SER A 268 13.34 16.78 2.99
N TYR A 269 14.63 16.43 2.96
CA TYR A 269 15.20 15.46 3.90
C TYR A 269 15.05 15.92 5.35
N THR A 270 15.21 17.23 5.63
CA THR A 270 15.00 17.82 6.97
C THR A 270 13.63 17.45 7.54
N PHE A 271 12.56 17.59 6.74
CA PHE A 271 11.20 17.28 7.18
C PHE A 271 11.00 15.77 7.39
N GLN A 272 11.48 14.95 6.47
CA GLN A 272 11.47 13.49 6.59
C GLN A 272 12.17 13.02 7.88
N THR A 273 13.34 13.59 8.20
CA THR A 273 14.09 13.29 9.43
C THR A 273 13.30 13.69 10.69
N TYR A 274 12.58 14.81 10.70
CA TYR A 274 11.71 15.12 11.85
C TYR A 274 10.62 14.06 12.07
N ILE A 275 9.98 13.57 11.00
CA ILE A 275 8.96 12.51 11.13
C ILE A 275 9.61 11.20 11.63
N HIS A 276 10.77 10.83 11.08
CA HIS A 276 11.57 9.66 11.48
C HIS A 276 11.94 9.69 12.98
N GLU A 277 12.57 10.76 13.45
CA GLU A 277 13.00 10.87 14.85
C GLU A 277 11.81 10.91 15.82
N ILE A 278 10.69 11.53 15.42
CA ILE A 278 9.45 11.44 16.22
C ILE A 278 8.97 9.99 16.28
N GLY A 279 9.02 9.22 15.17
CA GLY A 279 8.70 7.79 15.16
C GLY A 279 9.50 6.99 16.19
N HIS A 280 10.79 7.26 16.35
CA HIS A 280 11.61 6.69 17.43
C HIS A 280 11.14 7.09 18.84
N THR A 281 10.74 8.35 19.06
CA THR A 281 10.16 8.77 20.34
C THR A 281 8.79 8.15 20.63
N LEU A 282 8.09 7.66 19.60
CA LEU A 282 6.84 6.91 19.71
C LEU A 282 7.06 5.40 19.88
N GLY A 283 8.30 4.93 19.77
CA GLY A 283 8.68 3.53 20.02
C GLY A 283 8.91 2.67 18.78
N LEU A 284 8.94 3.26 17.58
CA LEU A 284 9.34 2.56 16.36
C LEU A 284 10.87 2.43 16.26
N GLY A 285 11.34 1.31 15.74
CA GLY A 285 12.73 1.03 15.37
C GLY A 285 13.02 1.33 13.90
N HIS A 286 14.26 1.09 13.46
CA HIS A 286 14.60 1.17 12.04
C HIS A 286 14.02 0.00 11.22
N GLY A 287 13.91 0.20 9.90
CA GLY A 287 13.48 -0.83 8.94
C GLY A 287 14.36 -2.08 8.91
N GLY A 288 15.60 -2.01 9.38
CA GLY A 288 16.51 -3.16 9.42
C GLY A 288 17.52 -3.13 10.58
N PRO A 289 18.40 -4.14 10.66
CA PRO A 289 19.38 -4.33 11.73
C PRO A 289 20.60 -3.39 11.59
N TYR A 290 20.35 -2.08 11.52
CA TYR A 290 21.37 -1.04 11.35
C TYR A 290 21.08 0.19 12.22
N ASN A 291 22.10 1.04 12.40
CA ASN A 291 21.99 2.29 13.17
C ASN A 291 23.12 3.25 12.74
N GLY A 292 22.81 4.53 12.49
CA GLY A 292 23.76 5.57 12.06
C GLY A 292 24.26 5.49 10.60
N SER A 293 24.32 4.30 10.00
CA SER A 293 24.55 4.11 8.55
C SER A 293 24.06 2.73 8.10
N ALA A 294 23.67 2.59 6.83
CA ALA A 294 23.28 1.32 6.22
C ALA A 294 23.61 1.30 4.71
N THR A 295 23.79 0.11 4.14
CA THR A 295 24.01 -0.14 2.71
C THR A 295 23.00 -1.17 2.19
N TYR A 296 22.20 -0.80 1.17
CA TYR A 296 21.26 -1.74 0.57
C TYR A 296 21.96 -2.94 -0.08
N GLY A 297 21.36 -4.12 0.06
CA GLY A 297 21.94 -5.40 -0.37
C GLY A 297 22.95 -5.99 0.62
N VAL A 298 23.24 -5.28 1.73
CA VAL A 298 24.12 -5.73 2.81
C VAL A 298 23.40 -5.69 4.15
N ASP A 299 22.88 -4.53 4.54
CA ASP A 299 22.40 -4.28 5.91
C ASP A 299 20.90 -4.52 6.10
N ASN A 300 20.10 -4.45 5.03
CA ASN A 300 18.67 -4.78 5.08
C ASN A 300 18.43 -6.27 5.34
N SER A 301 17.26 -6.63 5.90
CA SER A 301 16.83 -8.04 6.09
C SER A 301 15.82 -8.51 5.04
N TYR A 302 15.16 -7.59 4.34
CA TYR A 302 14.15 -7.83 3.32
C TYR A 302 14.27 -6.79 2.20
N ALA A 303 13.74 -7.09 1.01
CA ALA A 303 14.00 -6.32 -0.20
C ALA A 303 13.31 -4.94 -0.20
N ASN A 304 12.10 -4.86 0.37
CA ASN A 304 11.31 -3.62 0.44
C ASN A 304 11.55 -2.82 1.74
N ASP A 305 12.70 -2.99 2.39
CA ASP A 305 13.20 -2.06 3.40
C ASP A 305 13.63 -0.76 2.71
N THR A 306 12.67 0.16 2.55
CA THR A 306 12.86 1.48 1.92
C THR A 306 11.92 2.50 2.53
N TRP A 307 12.23 3.79 2.32
CA TRP A 307 11.33 4.91 2.59
C TRP A 307 9.93 4.75 1.99
N GLY A 308 9.77 3.98 0.91
CA GLY A 308 8.45 3.71 0.31
C GLY A 308 7.52 2.88 1.21
N MET A 309 8.07 2.01 2.05
CA MET A 309 7.30 1.14 2.96
C MET A 309 7.26 1.68 4.39
N THR A 310 8.40 2.18 4.88
CA THR A 310 8.57 2.74 6.23
C THR A 310 9.53 3.93 6.17
N ILE A 311 9.12 5.07 6.73
CA ILE A 311 10.00 6.22 6.90
C ILE A 311 11.18 5.94 7.84
N MET A 312 11.10 4.85 8.62
CA MET A 312 12.15 4.36 9.51
C MET A 312 13.28 3.62 8.78
N SER A 313 13.19 3.43 7.47
CA SER A 313 14.28 2.88 6.66
C SER A 313 15.38 3.91 6.43
N TYR A 314 16.61 3.45 6.19
CA TYR A 314 17.71 4.28 5.71
C TYR A 314 17.89 4.24 4.18
N MET A 315 17.17 3.35 3.48
CA MET A 315 17.29 3.17 2.04
C MET A 315 16.21 3.96 1.31
N ASP A 316 16.56 4.59 0.19
CA ASP A 316 15.57 5.25 -0.65
C ASP A 316 14.80 4.25 -1.53
N GLN A 317 13.77 4.71 -2.24
CA GLN A 317 12.94 3.83 -3.08
C GLN A 317 13.72 3.26 -4.28
N ALA A 318 14.74 3.97 -4.76
CA ALA A 318 15.52 3.60 -5.94
C ALA A 318 16.64 2.59 -5.60
N ASP A 319 17.22 2.64 -4.39
CA ASP A 319 18.21 1.66 -3.88
C ASP A 319 17.73 0.22 -4.09
N ALA A 320 16.48 -0.06 -3.67
CA ALA A 320 15.87 -1.38 -3.80
C ALA A 320 15.27 -1.68 -5.18
N SER A 321 15.33 -0.73 -6.13
CA SER A 321 14.49 -0.73 -7.33
C SER A 321 12.99 -0.85 -7.02
N PHE A 322 12.57 -0.37 -5.83
CA PHE A 322 11.21 -0.45 -5.33
C PHE A 322 10.30 0.59 -5.99
N GLY A 323 10.81 1.81 -6.14
CA GLY A 323 10.07 2.96 -6.70
C GLY A 323 11.00 4.09 -7.12
N SER A 324 10.41 5.24 -7.42
CA SER A 324 11.16 6.46 -7.77
C SER A 324 11.62 7.22 -6.54
N TYR A 325 12.86 7.71 -6.56
CA TYR A 325 13.43 8.53 -5.50
C TYR A 325 12.59 9.79 -5.22
N ARG A 326 12.00 9.88 -4.03
CA ARG A 326 11.46 11.11 -3.43
C ARG A 326 11.55 11.02 -1.90
N PHE A 327 11.81 12.15 -1.24
CA PHE A 327 11.56 12.24 0.19
C PHE A 327 10.06 12.00 0.47
N VAL A 328 9.75 11.12 1.42
CA VAL A 328 8.36 10.87 1.84
C VAL A 328 7.96 11.87 2.91
N MET A 329 6.74 12.40 2.79
CA MET A 329 6.27 13.53 3.61
C MET A 329 5.28 13.13 4.70
N THR A 330 5.07 11.83 4.92
CA THR A 330 4.18 11.28 5.95
C THR A 330 4.82 10.04 6.55
N PRO A 331 4.36 9.56 7.72
CA PRO A 331 4.42 8.14 8.05
C PRO A 331 3.91 7.32 6.86
N MET A 332 4.57 6.21 6.56
CA MET A 332 4.26 5.34 5.43
C MET A 332 3.46 4.13 5.88
N MET A 333 2.99 3.29 4.95
CA MET A 333 1.99 2.25 5.26
C MET A 333 2.34 1.35 6.45
N ALA A 334 3.61 0.92 6.59
CA ALA A 334 4.01 0.08 7.71
C ALA A 334 4.10 0.87 9.03
N ASP A 335 4.50 2.14 8.97
CA ASP A 335 4.53 3.04 10.11
C ASP A 335 3.12 3.31 10.64
N ILE A 336 2.17 3.57 9.74
CA ILE A 336 0.75 3.76 10.04
C ILE A 336 0.17 2.50 10.67
N PHE A 337 0.45 1.31 10.12
CA PHE A 337 -0.01 0.06 10.71
C PHE A 337 0.56 -0.16 12.13
N ALA A 338 1.87 0.03 12.32
CA ALA A 338 2.53 -0.13 13.61
C ALA A 338 1.98 0.85 14.67
N ILE A 339 1.92 2.15 14.33
CA ILE A 339 1.49 3.19 15.26
C ILE A 339 0.00 3.05 15.63
N GLN A 340 -0.85 2.58 14.70
CA GLN A 340 -2.26 2.29 14.98
C GLN A 340 -2.43 1.04 15.85
N ARG A 341 -1.56 0.03 15.73
CA ARG A 341 -1.54 -1.12 16.67
C ARG A 341 -1.15 -0.70 18.09
N MET A 342 -0.23 0.25 18.23
CA MET A 342 0.23 0.76 19.54
C MET A 342 -0.79 1.68 20.21
N TYR A 343 -1.32 2.67 19.47
CA TYR A 343 -2.07 3.78 20.06
C TYR A 343 -3.50 3.95 19.54
N GLY A 344 -3.98 3.02 18.70
CA GLY A 344 -5.27 3.12 18.02
C GLY A 344 -5.21 4.06 16.80
N ALA A 345 -6.25 4.00 15.95
CA ALA A 345 -6.38 4.82 14.76
C ALA A 345 -7.09 6.16 15.03
N ALA A 346 -6.63 7.22 14.39
CA ALA A 346 -7.24 8.55 14.47
C ALA A 346 -8.57 8.63 13.70
N THR A 347 -9.40 9.63 14.00
CA THR A 347 -10.52 10.02 13.12
C THR A 347 -10.13 11.29 12.37
N THR A 348 -9.56 11.10 11.19
CA THR A 348 -8.94 12.14 10.37
C THR A 348 -9.59 12.18 9.00
N ARG A 349 -9.89 13.40 8.52
CA ARG A 349 -10.50 13.67 7.20
C ARG A 349 -11.80 12.93 6.88
N ALA A 350 -12.55 12.52 7.91
CA ALA A 350 -13.78 11.70 7.90
C ALA A 350 -15.04 12.23 7.14
N GLY A 351 -14.86 12.97 6.03
CA GLY A 351 -15.87 13.34 5.05
C GLY A 351 -15.19 13.65 3.72
N ASN A 352 -15.97 13.73 2.63
CA ASN A 352 -15.48 13.75 1.24
C ASN A 352 -14.22 14.60 0.99
N THR A 353 -13.09 13.93 0.80
CA THR A 353 -11.77 14.52 0.64
C THR A 353 -11.19 14.27 -0.75
N THR A 354 -10.77 15.35 -1.42
CA THR A 354 -9.97 15.30 -2.64
C THR A 354 -8.50 15.42 -2.26
N TYR A 355 -7.72 14.41 -2.62
CA TYR A 355 -6.26 14.37 -2.58
C TYR A 355 -5.71 14.67 -3.98
N GLY A 356 -4.54 15.28 -4.09
CA GLY A 356 -3.89 15.60 -5.37
C GLY A 356 -4.20 17.00 -5.89
N HIS A 357 -4.52 17.15 -7.17
CA HIS A 357 -4.89 18.45 -7.74
C HIS A 357 -6.26 18.92 -7.25
N ASN A 358 -6.43 20.23 -7.04
CA ASN A 358 -7.65 20.80 -6.44
C ASN A 358 -7.98 20.21 -5.05
N ALA A 359 -6.97 19.81 -4.27
CA ALA A 359 -7.18 19.18 -2.98
C ALA A 359 -7.96 20.07 -1.99
N ASN A 360 -8.85 19.46 -1.22
CA ASN A 360 -9.62 20.12 -0.16
C ASN A 360 -9.14 19.74 1.26
N THR A 361 -8.03 18.99 1.36
CA THR A 361 -7.37 18.49 2.58
C THR A 361 -6.98 19.56 3.60
N GLY A 362 -6.95 20.83 3.19
CA GLY A 362 -6.72 21.99 4.06
C GLY A 362 -5.49 22.81 3.64
N ALA A 363 -5.60 24.14 3.69
CA ALA A 363 -4.52 25.05 3.28
C ALA A 363 -3.43 25.28 4.35
N THR A 364 -3.48 24.55 5.47
CA THR A 364 -2.57 24.68 6.62
C THR A 364 -2.44 23.34 7.35
N GLY A 365 -1.34 23.15 8.10
CA GLY A 365 -1.10 21.86 8.78
C GLY A 365 -0.83 20.75 7.77
N THR A 366 -1.15 19.51 8.11
CA THR A 366 -0.93 18.33 7.24
C THR A 366 -1.64 18.40 5.89
N GLY A 367 -2.73 19.17 5.78
CA GLY A 367 -3.47 19.34 4.54
C GLY A 367 -2.63 19.80 3.34
N VAL A 368 -1.57 20.59 3.58
CA VAL A 368 -0.70 21.10 2.49
C VAL A 368 0.16 20.02 1.82
N LEU A 369 0.37 18.90 2.50
CA LEU A 369 1.21 17.78 2.02
C LEU A 369 0.57 17.04 0.83
N TYR A 370 -0.75 17.13 0.73
CA TYR A 370 -1.57 16.33 -0.18
C TYR A 370 -2.02 17.08 -1.45
N ASN A 371 -1.66 18.36 -1.59
CA ASN A 371 -2.00 19.14 -2.79
C ASN A 371 -0.88 19.06 -3.85
N PHE A 372 -1.14 18.41 -4.98
CA PHE A 372 -0.14 18.26 -6.05
C PHE A 372 0.26 19.60 -6.69
N ASP A 373 -0.60 20.62 -6.64
CA ASP A 373 -0.30 21.95 -7.18
C ASP A 373 0.81 22.69 -6.40
N ASN A 374 1.19 22.20 -5.21
CA ASN A 374 2.29 22.75 -4.41
C ASN A 374 3.69 22.32 -4.91
N TYR A 375 3.79 21.33 -5.80
CA TYR A 375 5.05 20.67 -6.14
C TYR A 375 5.39 20.73 -7.63
N ALA A 376 6.64 21.06 -7.96
CA ALA A 376 7.14 21.03 -9.34
C ALA A 376 7.33 19.60 -9.89
N THR A 377 7.55 18.64 -9.00
CA THR A 377 7.65 17.19 -9.28
C THR A 377 6.72 16.48 -8.30
N ALA A 378 5.97 15.49 -8.77
CA ALA A 378 4.97 14.80 -7.94
C ALA A 378 5.54 14.37 -6.57
N PRO A 379 4.77 14.56 -5.47
CA PRO A 379 5.22 14.22 -4.13
C PRO A 379 5.25 12.70 -3.90
N SER A 380 5.72 12.30 -2.71
CA SER A 380 5.54 10.93 -2.20
C SER A 380 5.03 10.94 -0.76
N PHE A 381 3.99 10.14 -0.49
CA PHE A 381 3.32 10.00 0.80
C PHE A 381 2.40 8.78 0.83
N THR A 382 1.88 8.45 2.02
CA THR A 382 0.73 7.55 2.18
C THR A 382 -0.52 8.34 2.54
N ILE A 383 -1.62 8.06 1.85
CA ILE A 383 -2.95 8.57 2.18
C ILE A 383 -3.51 7.76 3.35
N TYR A 384 -3.79 8.46 4.45
CA TYR A 384 -4.67 7.97 5.50
C TYR A 384 -5.94 8.82 5.54
N ASP A 385 -7.07 8.16 5.29
CA ASP A 385 -8.41 8.67 5.57
C ASP A 385 -9.18 7.67 6.45
N SER A 386 -10.13 8.20 7.23
CA SER A 386 -11.02 7.44 8.11
C SER A 386 -12.48 7.40 7.64
N GLY A 387 -12.79 8.04 6.50
CA GLY A 387 -14.00 7.75 5.72
C GLY A 387 -14.57 8.98 5.01
N GLY A 388 -15.39 8.76 4.00
CA GLY A 388 -15.94 9.83 3.21
C GLY A 388 -16.52 9.29 1.92
N ILE A 389 -16.41 10.08 0.86
CA ILE A 389 -16.43 9.63 -0.53
C ILE A 389 -15.31 10.44 -1.18
N ASP A 390 -14.16 9.82 -1.32
CA ASP A 390 -12.87 10.49 -1.44
C ASP A 390 -12.31 10.33 -2.85
N THR A 391 -11.43 11.25 -3.28
CA THR A 391 -10.96 11.32 -4.67
C THR A 391 -9.45 11.46 -4.74
N LEU A 392 -8.77 10.57 -5.46
CA LEU A 392 -7.37 10.75 -5.87
C LEU A 392 -7.33 11.46 -7.24
N ASN A 393 -7.00 12.74 -7.23
CA ASN A 393 -7.06 13.61 -8.41
C ASN A 393 -5.67 13.86 -9.00
N ALA A 394 -5.35 13.20 -10.11
CA ALA A 394 -4.09 13.33 -10.84
C ALA A 394 -4.21 14.20 -12.11
N SER A 395 -5.28 15.02 -12.21
CA SER A 395 -5.70 15.71 -13.44
C SER A 395 -4.76 16.75 -14.05
N GLY A 396 -3.76 17.22 -13.29
CA GLY A 396 -2.75 18.19 -13.76
C GLY A 396 -1.54 17.56 -14.44
N TYR A 397 -1.43 16.22 -14.47
CA TYR A 397 -0.32 15.52 -15.12
C TYR A 397 -0.65 15.09 -16.56
N ALA A 398 0.38 15.06 -17.39
CA ALA A 398 0.32 14.62 -18.80
C ALA A 398 1.25 13.43 -19.11
N ASN A 399 1.79 12.80 -18.05
CA ASN A 399 2.48 11.51 -18.16
C ASN A 399 1.43 10.41 -18.06
N ASP A 400 1.73 9.24 -18.63
CA ASP A 400 1.00 7.99 -18.41
C ASP A 400 1.06 7.62 -16.91
N GLN A 401 -0.08 7.28 -16.31
CA GLN A 401 -0.21 7.02 -14.88
C GLN A 401 -0.72 5.61 -14.58
N THR A 402 -0.46 5.13 -13.37
CA THR A 402 -1.15 3.97 -12.81
C THR A 402 -1.81 4.42 -11.52
N ILE A 403 -3.13 4.53 -11.50
CA ILE A 403 -3.89 4.96 -10.33
C ILE A 403 -4.58 3.74 -9.75
N ASP A 404 -4.31 3.43 -8.49
CA ASP A 404 -4.76 2.23 -7.82
C ASP A 404 -5.45 2.63 -6.51
N LEU A 405 -6.76 2.41 -6.44
CA LEU A 405 -7.61 2.79 -5.31
C LEU A 405 -7.69 1.72 -4.21
N ARG A 406 -6.97 0.60 -4.35
CA ARG A 406 -7.03 -0.50 -3.38
C ARG A 406 -6.21 -0.18 -2.14
N SER A 407 -6.81 -0.37 -0.97
CA SER A 407 -6.13 -0.25 0.32
C SER A 407 -4.83 -1.07 0.34
N GLY A 408 -3.74 -0.48 0.82
CA GLY A 408 -2.43 -1.14 0.88
C GLY A 408 -1.62 -1.15 -0.43
N ASN A 409 -2.13 -0.55 -1.52
CA ASN A 409 -1.42 -0.47 -2.81
C ASN A 409 -0.78 0.90 -3.05
N PHE A 410 -0.02 0.98 -4.15
CA PHE A 410 0.68 2.17 -4.62
C PHE A 410 0.23 2.55 -6.02
N SER A 411 0.12 3.86 -6.26
CA SER A 411 -0.03 4.49 -7.56
C SER A 411 1.29 5.02 -8.11
N ASN A 412 1.40 5.06 -9.43
CA ASN A 412 2.45 5.70 -10.22
C ASN A 412 1.89 7.02 -10.78
N ILE A 413 2.24 8.15 -10.17
CA ILE A 413 1.60 9.45 -10.46
C ILE A 413 2.64 10.50 -10.86
N GLY A 414 2.32 11.29 -11.89
CA GLY A 414 3.17 12.39 -12.36
C GLY A 414 4.52 11.97 -12.94
N GLY A 415 4.60 10.78 -13.55
CA GLY A 415 5.83 10.24 -14.14
C GLY A 415 6.78 9.57 -13.15
N LEU A 416 6.33 9.35 -11.91
CA LEU A 416 7.04 8.60 -10.88
C LEU A 416 6.40 7.22 -10.67
N THR A 417 7.17 6.30 -10.08
CA THR A 417 6.73 4.95 -9.71
C THR A 417 6.62 4.77 -8.20
N ARG A 418 5.54 4.12 -7.75
CA ARG A 418 5.23 3.83 -6.34
C ARG A 418 5.37 5.03 -5.39
N ASN A 419 4.98 6.23 -5.84
CA ASN A 419 5.14 7.45 -5.05
C ASN A 419 3.94 7.75 -4.14
N ILE A 420 2.72 7.42 -4.54
CA ILE A 420 1.50 7.65 -3.74
C ILE A 420 0.96 6.31 -3.24
N ALA A 421 0.92 6.09 -1.92
CA ALA A 421 0.35 4.88 -1.31
C ALA A 421 -1.02 5.16 -0.69
N ILE A 422 -1.85 4.14 -0.53
CA ILE A 422 -3.10 4.20 0.26
C ILE A 422 -2.94 3.26 1.47
N SER A 423 -3.19 3.77 2.68
CA SER A 423 -3.09 2.95 3.90
C SER A 423 -3.97 1.70 3.83
N THR A 424 -3.56 0.62 4.49
CA THR A 424 -4.27 -0.68 4.49
C THR A 424 -5.68 -0.60 5.09
N THR A 425 -6.03 0.50 5.77
CA THR A 425 -7.33 0.75 6.40
C THR A 425 -8.13 1.87 5.73
N THR A 426 -7.58 2.52 4.70
CA THR A 426 -8.23 3.62 3.96
C THR A 426 -8.90 3.09 2.71
N VAL A 427 -10.14 3.52 2.46
CA VAL A 427 -10.84 3.36 1.19
C VAL A 427 -10.82 4.72 0.48
N ILE A 428 -10.61 4.71 -0.83
CA ILE A 428 -10.78 5.89 -1.69
C ILE A 428 -11.73 5.49 -2.81
N GLU A 429 -12.84 6.20 -2.96
CA GLU A 429 -13.92 5.82 -3.87
C GLU A 429 -13.68 6.26 -5.31
N ASN A 430 -12.92 7.33 -5.56
CA ASN A 430 -12.88 7.97 -6.87
C ASN A 430 -11.45 8.27 -7.33
N ALA A 431 -11.25 8.28 -8.64
CA ALA A 431 -9.99 8.66 -9.26
C ALA A 431 -10.21 9.54 -10.50
N ILE A 432 -9.30 10.48 -10.71
CA ILE A 432 -9.29 11.34 -11.91
C ILE A 432 -7.90 11.28 -12.53
N GLY A 433 -7.82 10.72 -13.72
CA GLY A 433 -6.64 10.63 -14.59
C GLY A 433 -6.20 11.98 -15.17
N GLY A 434 -5.08 11.96 -15.86
CA GLY A 434 -4.36 13.11 -16.38
C GLY A 434 -4.77 13.47 -17.81
N SER A 435 -3.76 13.56 -18.68
CA SER A 435 -3.93 13.56 -20.14
C SER A 435 -2.92 12.63 -20.84
N GLY A 436 -2.39 11.66 -20.12
CA GLY A 436 -1.52 10.59 -20.63
C GLY A 436 -2.36 9.39 -21.06
N ILE A 437 -1.72 8.23 -21.26
CA ILE A 437 -2.42 6.96 -21.35
C ILE A 437 -2.42 6.34 -19.95
N ASP A 438 -3.54 6.47 -19.24
CA ASP A 438 -3.65 6.10 -17.84
C ASP A 438 -4.22 4.68 -17.66
N THR A 439 -3.77 4.00 -16.60
CA THR A 439 -4.36 2.74 -16.13
C THR A 439 -4.94 2.97 -14.74
N MET A 440 -6.22 2.69 -14.55
CA MET A 440 -6.98 2.99 -13.34
C MET A 440 -7.61 1.71 -12.79
N PHE A 441 -7.35 1.41 -11.52
CA PHE A 441 -7.96 0.30 -10.79
C PHE A 441 -8.83 0.86 -9.67
N GLY A 442 -10.11 0.47 -9.69
CA GLY A 442 -11.05 0.61 -8.59
C GLY A 442 -10.73 -0.33 -7.43
N ASN A 443 -11.71 -0.62 -6.59
CA ASN A 443 -11.54 -1.48 -5.42
C ASN A 443 -12.73 -2.43 -5.20
N SER A 444 -13.36 -2.41 -4.03
CA SER A 444 -14.51 -3.27 -3.69
C SER A 444 -15.77 -2.49 -3.32
N VAL A 445 -15.75 -1.18 -3.57
CA VAL A 445 -16.90 -0.28 -3.38
C VAL A 445 -17.16 0.49 -4.67
N SER A 446 -18.41 0.93 -4.89
CA SER A 446 -18.78 1.71 -6.07
C SER A 446 -17.84 2.89 -6.33
N ASN A 447 -17.11 2.84 -7.45
CA ASN A 447 -16.14 3.86 -7.83
C ASN A 447 -16.68 4.81 -8.92
N ASN A 448 -16.20 6.06 -8.92
CA ASN A 448 -16.27 6.93 -10.12
C ASN A 448 -14.85 7.15 -10.64
N LEU A 449 -14.56 6.64 -11.84
CA LEU A 449 -13.23 6.63 -12.45
C LEU A 449 -13.26 7.44 -13.75
N TYR A 450 -12.42 8.47 -13.85
CA TYR A 450 -12.37 9.39 -15.00
C TYR A 450 -10.99 9.37 -15.66
N GLY A 451 -10.84 8.77 -16.85
CA GLY A 451 -9.57 8.77 -17.62
C GLY A 451 -9.23 10.15 -18.19
N ARG A 452 -10.25 10.77 -18.82
CA ARG A 452 -10.35 12.13 -19.41
C ARG A 452 -9.79 12.28 -20.82
N ASN A 453 -8.49 12.16 -21.02
CA ASN A 453 -7.85 12.29 -22.33
C ASN A 453 -6.73 11.26 -22.40
N GLY A 454 -6.80 10.32 -23.33
CA GLY A 454 -5.82 9.25 -23.37
C GLY A 454 -6.19 8.14 -24.34
N ALA A 455 -5.84 6.92 -23.95
CA ALA A 455 -6.33 5.68 -24.55
C ALA A 455 -6.39 4.67 -23.40
N ASP A 456 -7.22 5.01 -22.43
CA ASP A 456 -7.07 4.65 -21.03
C ASP A 456 -7.56 3.22 -20.76
N VAL A 457 -7.09 2.62 -19.66
CA VAL A 457 -7.58 1.33 -19.17
C VAL A 457 -8.21 1.55 -17.81
N ILE A 458 -9.51 1.34 -17.71
CA ILE A 458 -10.30 1.60 -16.50
C ILE A 458 -10.96 0.29 -16.05
N ASP A 459 -10.53 -0.22 -14.90
CA ASP A 459 -10.98 -1.47 -14.28
C ASP A 459 -11.68 -1.17 -12.94
N GLY A 460 -13.02 -1.28 -12.90
CA GLY A 460 -13.84 -1.02 -11.72
C GLY A 460 -13.64 -2.04 -10.59
N ARG A 461 -13.48 -3.32 -10.98
CA ARG A 461 -13.28 -4.51 -10.14
C ARG A 461 -14.56 -5.03 -9.47
N GLU A 462 -14.81 -4.74 -8.19
CA GLU A 462 -16.04 -5.15 -7.50
C GLU A 462 -16.81 -3.91 -7.05
N GLY A 463 -18.06 -3.76 -7.48
CA GLY A 463 -18.79 -2.54 -7.15
C GLY A 463 -20.12 -2.40 -7.86
N ASN A 464 -20.46 -1.15 -8.15
CA ASN A 464 -21.40 -0.77 -9.20
C ASN A 464 -20.81 0.54 -9.72
N ASP A 465 -19.98 0.43 -10.75
CA ASP A 465 -18.94 1.42 -11.02
C ASP A 465 -19.32 2.33 -12.18
N HIS A 466 -18.85 3.57 -12.11
CA HIS A 466 -19.08 4.60 -13.10
C HIS A 466 -17.77 4.93 -13.81
N LEU A 467 -17.62 4.40 -15.02
CA LEU A 467 -16.40 4.46 -15.80
C LEU A 467 -16.56 5.49 -16.93
N TYR A 468 -15.79 6.57 -16.84
CA TYR A 468 -15.75 7.66 -17.81
C TYR A 468 -14.38 7.62 -18.52
N GLY A 469 -14.35 7.11 -19.76
CA GLY A 469 -13.13 7.06 -20.57
C GLY A 469 -12.68 8.48 -20.90
N GLY A 470 -13.52 9.19 -21.66
CA GLY A 470 -13.32 10.59 -22.01
C GLY A 470 -12.99 10.72 -23.49
N LEU A 471 -11.98 11.50 -23.85
CA LEU A 471 -11.47 11.55 -25.23
C LEU A 471 -10.35 10.53 -25.41
N GLY A 472 -10.66 9.41 -26.05
CA GLY A 472 -9.67 8.38 -26.26
C GLY A 472 -10.14 7.25 -27.17
N ALA A 473 -9.59 6.08 -26.89
CA ALA A 473 -9.99 4.78 -27.42
C ALA A 473 -9.82 3.81 -26.26
N ASP A 474 -10.79 3.85 -25.35
CA ASP A 474 -10.60 3.48 -23.96
C ASP A 474 -11.11 2.05 -23.66
N GLN A 475 -10.54 1.40 -22.65
CA GLN A 475 -10.93 0.06 -22.21
C GLN A 475 -11.73 0.16 -20.92
N HIS A 476 -13.05 0.00 -21.02
CA HIS A 476 -13.95 -0.07 -19.88
C HIS A 476 -14.11 -1.52 -19.44
N ILE A 477 -13.58 -1.84 -18.25
CA ILE A 477 -13.71 -3.14 -17.59
C ILE A 477 -14.51 -2.88 -16.31
N GLY A 478 -15.79 -3.30 -16.25
CA GLY A 478 -16.61 -3.12 -15.04
C GLY A 478 -16.16 -4.10 -13.96
N GLY A 479 -16.41 -5.38 -14.21
CA GLY A 479 -15.95 -6.48 -13.36
C GLY A 479 -17.11 -7.27 -12.78
N THR A 480 -17.36 -7.14 -11.47
CA THR A 480 -18.51 -7.75 -10.81
C THR A 480 -19.40 -6.70 -10.17
N GLY A 481 -20.61 -6.55 -10.69
CA GLY A 481 -21.53 -5.55 -10.18
C GLY A 481 -22.68 -5.26 -11.12
N LEU A 482 -23.00 -3.97 -11.19
CA LEU A 482 -23.80 -3.36 -12.23
C LEU A 482 -23.05 -2.11 -12.70
N ASP A 483 -22.31 -2.25 -13.78
CA ASP A 483 -21.27 -1.28 -14.14
C ASP A 483 -21.68 -0.45 -15.36
N PHE A 484 -21.25 0.81 -15.36
CA PHE A 484 -21.67 1.84 -16.30
C PHE A 484 -20.48 2.37 -17.07
N ALA A 485 -20.48 2.22 -18.40
CA ALA A 485 -19.67 3.08 -19.26
C ALA A 485 -20.46 4.35 -19.59
N ARG A 486 -19.86 5.51 -19.34
CA ARG A 486 -20.54 6.81 -19.28
C ARG A 486 -19.87 7.86 -20.15
N TYR A 487 -20.71 8.66 -20.80
CA TYR A 487 -20.29 9.75 -21.69
C TYR A 487 -20.97 11.09 -21.34
N ASP A 488 -21.48 11.22 -20.11
CA ASP A 488 -22.22 12.38 -19.58
C ASP A 488 -21.36 13.36 -18.74
N ASP A 489 -20.04 13.21 -18.71
CA ASP A 489 -19.10 14.12 -18.02
C ASP A 489 -18.75 15.38 -18.83
N ALA A 490 -18.96 15.37 -20.16
CA ALA A 490 -18.83 16.54 -21.02
C ALA A 490 -19.81 16.52 -22.21
N ASN A 491 -19.83 17.60 -23.01
CA ASN A 491 -20.58 17.62 -24.26
C ASN A 491 -19.68 17.19 -25.44
N TYR A 492 -19.80 15.92 -25.82
CA TYR A 492 -19.07 15.32 -26.93
C TYR A 492 -19.79 15.42 -28.29
N GLY A 493 -20.94 16.10 -28.33
CA GLY A 493 -21.88 16.04 -29.46
C GLY A 493 -22.53 14.67 -29.59
N ASN A 494 -22.97 14.33 -30.80
CA ASN A 494 -23.66 13.07 -31.07
C ASN A 494 -22.72 11.86 -31.00
N LEU A 495 -23.17 10.81 -30.31
CA LEU A 495 -22.46 9.55 -30.11
C LEU A 495 -23.18 8.36 -30.76
N THR A 496 -22.43 7.29 -30.97
CA THR A 496 -22.93 5.95 -31.18
C THR A 496 -22.11 5.03 -30.28
N ILE A 497 -22.75 4.42 -29.29
CA ILE A 497 -22.12 3.59 -28.26
C ILE A 497 -22.83 2.24 -28.20
N ARG A 498 -22.05 1.15 -28.24
CA ARG A 498 -22.58 -0.18 -28.55
C ARG A 498 -21.89 -1.31 -27.79
N LEU A 499 -22.64 -1.99 -26.92
CA LEU A 499 -22.17 -3.23 -26.29
C LEU A 499 -22.10 -4.39 -27.31
N ASP A 500 -23.03 -4.48 -28.27
CA ASP A 500 -23.05 -5.59 -29.24
C ASP A 500 -21.85 -5.64 -30.20
N ASN A 501 -21.23 -4.50 -30.49
CA ASN A 501 -20.07 -4.38 -31.37
C ASN A 501 -19.43 -2.99 -31.25
N ALA A 502 -18.53 -2.81 -30.29
CA ALA A 502 -17.86 -1.53 -30.04
C ALA A 502 -17.00 -1.02 -31.22
N ALA A 503 -16.62 -1.89 -32.18
CA ALA A 503 -15.96 -1.47 -33.42
C ALA A 503 -16.87 -0.65 -34.38
N LEU A 504 -18.15 -0.47 -34.02
CA LEU A 504 -19.10 0.43 -34.67
C LEU A 504 -19.40 1.69 -33.85
N ASN A 505 -18.66 1.94 -32.76
CA ASN A 505 -18.77 3.18 -32.01
C ASN A 505 -18.33 4.39 -32.84
N VAL A 506 -18.98 5.53 -32.61
CA VAL A 506 -18.72 6.80 -33.32
C VAL A 506 -18.93 7.96 -32.35
N GLY A 507 -18.12 9.02 -32.47
CA GLY A 507 -18.17 10.18 -31.58
C GLY A 507 -16.77 10.49 -31.06
N ALA A 508 -16.54 11.72 -30.58
CA ALA A 508 -15.20 12.13 -30.15
C ALA A 508 -14.70 11.34 -28.92
N ALA A 509 -15.63 10.88 -28.08
CA ALA A 509 -15.35 10.14 -26.86
C ALA A 509 -15.51 8.62 -26.97
N ALA A 510 -16.22 8.13 -27.99
CA ALA A 510 -16.60 6.71 -28.08
C ALA A 510 -15.74 5.88 -29.07
N VAL A 511 -14.99 6.55 -29.94
CA VAL A 511 -14.44 5.94 -31.17
C VAL A 511 -13.18 5.12 -30.92
N GLY A 512 -13.37 3.81 -30.78
CA GLY A 512 -12.30 2.85 -30.52
C GLY A 512 -12.40 2.20 -29.14
N ASP A 513 -13.33 2.68 -28.31
CA ASP A 513 -13.59 2.13 -27.00
C ASP A 513 -13.97 0.65 -27.04
N THR A 514 -13.76 -0.02 -25.93
CA THR A 514 -14.15 -1.42 -25.73
C THR A 514 -14.77 -1.61 -24.35
N TYR A 515 -15.68 -2.57 -24.24
CA TYR A 515 -16.45 -2.84 -23.03
C TYR A 515 -16.28 -4.31 -22.61
N ASN A 516 -16.00 -4.55 -21.32
CA ASN A 516 -15.94 -5.88 -20.73
C ASN A 516 -16.65 -5.88 -19.37
N GLY A 517 -17.69 -6.70 -19.20
CA GLY A 517 -18.50 -6.70 -17.98
C GLY A 517 -19.13 -5.31 -17.73
N ILE A 518 -19.85 -4.78 -18.72
CA ILE A 518 -20.57 -3.51 -18.63
C ILE A 518 -22.03 -3.80 -18.95
N GLU A 519 -22.93 -3.58 -18.00
CA GLU A 519 -24.37 -3.80 -18.16
C GLU A 519 -25.09 -2.50 -18.57
N CYS A 520 -24.49 -1.35 -18.30
CA CYS A 520 -25.12 -0.04 -18.48
C CYS A 520 -24.33 0.87 -19.44
N LEU A 521 -25.04 1.50 -20.38
CA LEU A 521 -24.51 2.58 -21.23
C LEU A 521 -25.27 3.88 -20.99
N VAL A 522 -24.53 4.98 -20.87
CA VAL A 522 -25.08 6.33 -20.68
C VAL A 522 -24.52 7.26 -21.75
N GLY A 523 -25.40 7.77 -22.61
CA GLY A 523 -25.10 8.78 -23.62
C GLY A 523 -24.76 10.16 -23.03
N GLY A 524 -24.56 11.14 -23.90
CA GLY A 524 -24.21 12.52 -23.56
C GLY A 524 -25.38 13.49 -23.72
N LEU A 525 -25.07 14.73 -24.11
CA LEU A 525 -26.05 15.79 -24.40
C LEU A 525 -26.27 15.99 -25.92
N GLY A 526 -26.04 14.94 -26.70
CA GLY A 526 -26.12 14.91 -28.16
C GLY A 526 -27.30 14.05 -28.64
N ASN A 527 -27.54 14.03 -29.96
CA ASN A 527 -28.53 13.08 -30.50
C ASN A 527 -27.84 11.72 -30.71
N ASP A 528 -28.01 10.83 -29.74
CA ASP A 528 -27.16 9.66 -29.56
C ASP A 528 -27.80 8.36 -30.08
N THR A 529 -26.97 7.36 -30.36
CA THR A 529 -27.40 6.00 -30.68
C THR A 529 -26.81 5.02 -29.68
N VAL A 530 -27.62 4.58 -28.72
CA VAL A 530 -27.21 3.74 -27.59
C VAL A 530 -27.71 2.31 -27.82
N VAL A 531 -26.82 1.32 -27.86
CA VAL A 531 -27.18 -0.06 -28.21
C VAL A 531 -26.64 -1.07 -27.21
N GLY A 532 -27.54 -1.90 -26.69
CA GLY A 532 -27.24 -3.03 -25.80
C GLY A 532 -26.56 -4.21 -26.52
N ASP A 533 -26.56 -5.39 -25.88
CA ASP A 533 -25.96 -6.62 -26.41
C ASP A 533 -26.99 -7.76 -26.60
N ASN A 534 -26.98 -8.79 -25.75
CA ASN A 534 -28.02 -9.81 -25.68
C ASN A 534 -28.30 -10.25 -24.22
N LEU A 535 -27.82 -9.46 -23.26
CA LEU A 535 -28.06 -9.59 -21.82
C LEU A 535 -29.08 -8.52 -21.39
N ALA A 536 -29.49 -8.51 -20.13
CA ALA A 536 -30.34 -7.44 -19.62
C ALA A 536 -29.51 -6.16 -19.42
N ASN A 537 -29.72 -5.15 -20.26
CA ASN A 537 -28.96 -3.90 -20.22
C ASN A 537 -29.75 -2.74 -19.61
N ARG A 538 -29.06 -1.67 -19.21
CA ARG A 538 -29.67 -0.36 -18.92
C ARG A 538 -29.06 0.71 -19.81
N LEU A 539 -29.90 1.34 -20.64
CA LEU A 539 -29.47 2.21 -21.71
C LEU A 539 -30.13 3.59 -21.54
N TYR A 540 -29.32 4.63 -21.39
CA TYR A 540 -29.77 5.99 -21.10
C TYR A 540 -29.32 6.94 -22.23
N GLY A 541 -30.26 7.68 -22.83
CA GLY A 541 -29.97 8.72 -23.84
C GLY A 541 -29.48 10.03 -23.23
N GLN A 542 -29.96 10.34 -22.02
CA GLN A 542 -29.75 11.58 -21.25
C GLN A 542 -30.43 12.81 -21.86
N GLY A 543 -29.96 13.35 -22.98
CA GLY A 543 -30.59 14.55 -23.54
C GLY A 543 -30.23 14.83 -24.99
N GLY A 544 -31.24 14.81 -25.87
CA GLY A 544 -31.03 14.92 -27.31
C GLY A 544 -32.26 14.57 -28.14
N THR A 545 -32.08 13.63 -29.05
CA THR A 545 -33.13 13.06 -29.92
C THR A 545 -32.60 11.69 -30.29
N ASP A 546 -32.81 10.77 -29.36
CA ASP A 546 -31.95 9.61 -29.24
C ASP A 546 -32.56 8.37 -29.88
N THR A 547 -31.71 7.39 -30.14
CA THR A 547 -32.08 6.08 -30.67
C THR A 547 -31.51 5.01 -29.76
N ILE A 548 -32.36 4.44 -28.92
CA ILE A 548 -31.98 3.46 -27.91
C ILE A 548 -32.48 2.08 -28.33
N ILE A 549 -31.59 1.09 -28.39
CA ILE A 549 -31.87 -0.26 -28.91
C ILE A 549 -31.41 -1.32 -27.89
N GLY A 550 -32.33 -1.97 -27.19
CA GLY A 550 -32.05 -3.02 -26.19
C GLY A 550 -31.51 -4.30 -26.82
N ARG A 551 -32.26 -4.82 -27.81
CA ARG A 551 -32.03 -6.01 -28.64
C ARG A 551 -32.63 -7.31 -28.10
N ASN A 552 -31.93 -7.99 -27.18
CA ASN A 552 -32.42 -9.20 -26.52
C ASN A 552 -32.06 -9.06 -25.04
N GLY A 553 -33.01 -9.23 -24.14
CA GLY A 553 -32.76 -8.99 -22.72
C GLY A 553 -34.05 -8.86 -21.95
N ASN A 554 -33.99 -8.19 -20.80
CA ASN A 554 -35.14 -7.57 -20.17
C ASN A 554 -34.66 -6.16 -19.85
N ASP A 555 -34.72 -5.29 -20.84
CA ASP A 555 -33.90 -4.09 -20.86
C ASP A 555 -34.61 -2.89 -20.23
N ILE A 556 -33.84 -1.95 -19.70
CA ILE A 556 -34.34 -0.64 -19.27
C ILE A 556 -33.81 0.39 -20.26
N LEU A 557 -34.72 1.02 -21.02
CA LEU A 557 -34.41 2.06 -21.99
C LEU A 557 -34.99 3.39 -21.49
N ASP A 558 -34.15 4.39 -21.24
CA ASP A 558 -34.55 5.72 -20.78
C ASP A 558 -34.09 6.80 -21.78
N GLY A 559 -35.04 7.46 -22.44
CA GLY A 559 -34.78 8.51 -23.43
C GLY A 559 -34.15 9.76 -22.82
N GLY A 560 -34.65 10.19 -21.66
CA GLY A 560 -34.23 11.46 -21.04
C GLY A 560 -34.98 12.68 -21.59
N ASP A 561 -34.28 13.77 -21.89
CA ASP A 561 -34.86 15.00 -22.42
C ASP A 561 -34.79 15.03 -23.96
N GLY A 562 -35.92 14.90 -24.69
CA GLY A 562 -35.81 14.92 -26.15
C GLY A 562 -37.04 14.57 -27.01
N THR A 563 -36.82 13.64 -27.94
CA THR A 563 -37.79 13.16 -28.93
C THR A 563 -37.33 11.76 -29.36
N ASP A 564 -37.45 10.83 -28.44
CA ASP A 564 -36.55 9.68 -28.42
C ASP A 564 -37.20 8.43 -29.00
N HIS A 565 -36.40 7.60 -29.65
CA HIS A 565 -36.85 6.40 -30.34
C HIS A 565 -36.35 5.18 -29.59
N LEU A 566 -37.25 4.51 -28.89
CA LEU A 566 -36.92 3.42 -27.96
C LEU A 566 -37.35 2.08 -28.56
N TYR A 567 -36.38 1.22 -28.84
CA TYR A 567 -36.55 -0.07 -29.50
C TYR A 567 -36.14 -1.19 -28.53
N GLY A 568 -37.11 -1.79 -27.84
CA GLY A 568 -36.81 -2.84 -26.84
C GLY A 568 -36.19 -4.08 -27.51
N GLY A 569 -36.96 -4.70 -28.40
CA GLY A 569 -36.58 -5.97 -29.02
C GLY A 569 -37.16 -7.16 -28.26
N LEU A 570 -36.40 -8.24 -28.11
CA LEU A 570 -36.87 -9.48 -27.49
C LEU A 570 -36.67 -9.48 -25.98
N GLY A 571 -37.73 -9.19 -25.24
CA GLY A 571 -37.66 -9.17 -23.79
C GLY A 571 -38.95 -8.79 -23.10
N ALA A 572 -38.87 -8.70 -21.78
CA ALA A 572 -39.81 -7.95 -20.96
C ALA A 572 -39.18 -6.58 -20.63
N ASP A 573 -39.15 -5.70 -21.62
CA ASP A 573 -38.45 -4.42 -21.55
C ASP A 573 -39.28 -3.32 -20.89
N GLN A 574 -38.58 -2.34 -20.32
CA GLN A 574 -39.14 -1.12 -19.76
C GLN A 574 -38.70 0.10 -20.58
N HIS A 575 -39.64 0.71 -21.29
CA HIS A 575 -39.44 1.98 -21.99
C HIS A 575 -39.84 3.17 -21.11
N ILE A 576 -38.91 4.08 -20.87
CA ILE A 576 -39.10 5.37 -20.20
C ILE A 576 -38.84 6.45 -21.26
N GLY A 577 -39.90 7.11 -21.73
CA GLY A 577 -39.77 8.17 -22.75
C GLY A 577 -39.00 9.39 -22.25
N GLY A 578 -39.25 9.78 -20.99
CA GLY A 578 -38.67 10.97 -20.40
C GLY A 578 -39.51 12.22 -20.67
N ALA A 579 -38.88 13.31 -21.09
CA ALA A 579 -39.51 14.61 -21.31
C ALA A 579 -39.46 15.01 -22.79
N GLY A 580 -40.59 14.88 -23.50
CA GLY A 580 -40.61 15.24 -24.90
C GLY A 580 -41.76 14.66 -25.70
N LEU A 581 -41.43 14.17 -26.90
CA LEU A 581 -42.33 13.43 -27.79
C LEU A 581 -41.66 12.13 -28.23
N ASP A 582 -42.00 11.05 -27.54
CA ASP A 582 -41.20 9.83 -27.60
C ASP A 582 -41.93 8.70 -28.33
N PHE A 583 -41.15 7.85 -28.98
CA PHE A 583 -41.61 6.78 -29.86
C PHE A 583 -41.08 5.43 -29.35
N ALA A 584 -41.86 4.78 -28.48
CA ALA A 584 -41.61 3.39 -28.11
C ALA A 584 -42.10 2.43 -29.19
N ARG A 585 -41.25 1.50 -29.61
CA ARG A 585 -41.57 0.42 -30.55
C ARG A 585 -41.83 -0.89 -29.80
N TYR A 586 -42.83 -1.64 -30.28
CA TYR A 586 -43.29 -2.90 -29.67
C TYR A 586 -43.55 -4.02 -30.70
N ASP A 587 -43.41 -3.77 -32.01
CA ASP A 587 -43.54 -4.80 -33.06
C ASP A 587 -42.21 -5.55 -33.35
N ASP A 588 -41.13 -5.16 -32.67
CA ASP A 588 -39.86 -5.86 -32.55
C ASP A 588 -39.82 -6.85 -31.37
N ALA A 589 -40.68 -6.68 -30.36
CA ALA A 589 -40.99 -7.72 -29.37
C ALA A 589 -41.81 -8.85 -30.00
N ASN A 590 -41.18 -10.01 -30.23
CA ASN A 590 -41.83 -11.08 -30.97
C ASN A 590 -43.08 -11.63 -30.26
N TYR A 591 -44.17 -11.68 -31.04
CA TYR A 591 -45.45 -12.27 -30.67
C TYR A 591 -45.32 -13.70 -30.16
N GLY A 592 -45.44 -13.89 -28.84
CA GLY A 592 -45.78 -15.16 -28.22
C GLY A 592 -47.30 -15.31 -28.10
N ASN A 593 -47.87 -16.23 -28.87
CA ASN A 593 -49.26 -16.72 -28.77
C ASN A 593 -49.25 -18.20 -28.39
#